data_AF-A0A3L6SQD3-F1
#
_entry.id   AF-A0A3L6SQD3-F1
#
_cell.length_a   1.000
_cell.length_b   1.000
_cell.length_c   1.000
_cell.angle_alpha   90.00
_cell.angle_beta   90.00
_cell.angle_gamma   90.00
#
_symmetry.space_group_name_H-M   'P 1'
#
loop_
_entity.id
_entity.type
_entity.pdbx_description
1 polymer ?
#
loop_
_entity_poly.entity_id
_entity_poly.type
_entity_poly.pdbx_seq_one_letter_code
_entity_poly.pdbx_strand_id
1 'polypeptide(L)' 'MPERDAVSWTAMIDGYVQAARFREALEMFREMQYSNVSADEFTMVSVITACAAARCTGDGRMGEGLHEQARD' A
#
# COMPACT_ATOMS: atom_id res chain seq x y z
N MET A 1 4.99 -5.46 -21.39
CA MET A 1 5.57 -4.65 -20.29
C MET A 1 6.74 -5.44 -19.75
N PRO A 2 7.90 -4.81 -19.46
CA PRO A 2 9.00 -5.55 -18.82
C PRO A 2 8.46 -6.12 -17.50
N GLU A 3 8.84 -7.36 -17.18
CA GLU A 3 8.37 -8.06 -15.98
C GLU A 3 8.48 -7.15 -14.75
N ARG A 4 7.36 -6.91 -14.06
CA ARG A 4 7.37 -6.16 -12.80
C ARG A 4 8.10 -6.99 -11.76
N ASP A 5 9.29 -6.53 -11.38
CA ASP A 5 10.05 -7.09 -10.28
C ASP A 5 9.43 -6.75 -8.91
N ALA A 6 9.90 -7.42 -7.86
CA ALA A 6 9.42 -7.22 -6.50
C ALA A 6 9.58 -5.76 -6.02
N VAL A 7 10.62 -5.06 -6.52
CA VAL A 7 10.87 -3.64 -6.22
C VAL A 7 9.76 -2.76 -6.79
N SER A 8 9.35 -2.99 -8.03
CA SER A 8 8.27 -2.27 -8.69
C SER A 8 6.94 -2.44 -7.96
N TRP A 9 6.60 -3.68 -7.56
CA TRP A 9 5.40 -3.96 -6.77
C TRP A 9 5.42 -3.24 -5.43
N THR A 10 6.55 -3.30 -4.73
CA THR A 10 6.73 -2.64 -3.43
C THR A 10 6.57 -1.13 -3.54
N ALA A 11 7.19 -0.49 -4.54
CA ALA A 11 7.05 0.94 -4.77
C ALA A 11 5.60 1.35 -5.05
N MET A 12 4.83 0.53 -5.78
CA MET A 12 3.42 0.81 -6.03
C MET A 12 2.56 0.64 -4.79
N ILE A 13 2.74 -0.44 -4.04
CA ILE A 13 2.01 -0.68 -2.79
C ILE A 13 2.29 0.45 -1.81
N ASP A 14 3.55 0.85 -1.65
CA ASP A 14 3.92 1.94 -0.77
C ASP A 14 3.32 3.28 -1.23
N GLY A 15 3.37 3.58 -2.53
CA GLY A 15 2.71 4.77 -3.10
C GLY A 15 1.20 4.83 -2.81
N TYR A 16 0.49 3.69 -2.85
CA TYR A 16 -0.91 3.64 -2.47
C TYR A 16 -1.12 3.84 -0.96
N VAL A 17 -0.25 3.28 -0.12
CA VAL A 17 -0.30 3.49 1.34
C VAL A 17 -0.06 4.95 1.69
N GLN A 18 0.94 5.59 1.09
CA GLN A 18 1.23 7.02 1.27
C GLN A 18 0.07 7.90 0.80
N ALA A 19 -0.63 7.50 -0.26
CA ALA A 19 -1.82 8.19 -0.75
C ALA A 19 -3.09 7.89 0.07
N ALA A 20 -2.99 7.16 1.19
CA ALA A 20 -4.12 6.66 2.00
C ALA A 20 -5.13 5.81 1.20
N ARG A 21 -4.71 5.26 0.07
CA ARG A 21 -5.49 4.38 -0.83
C ARG A 21 -5.27 2.93 -0.45
N PHE A 22 -5.64 2.60 0.79
CA PHE A 22 -5.32 1.31 1.41
C PHE A 22 -5.98 0.13 0.69
N ARG A 23 -7.17 0.31 0.12
CA ARG A 23 -7.86 -0.75 -0.62
C ARG A 23 -7.08 -1.13 -1.88
N GLU A 24 -6.66 -0.13 -2.65
CA GLU A 24 -5.84 -0.33 -3.84
C GLU A 24 -4.47 -0.93 -3.49
N ALA A 25 -3.84 -0.52 -2.37
CA ALA A 25 -2.61 -1.15 -1.89
C ALA A 25 -2.78 -2.66 -1.66
N LEU A 26 -3.92 -3.08 -1.08
CA LEU A 26 -4.23 -4.50 -0.84
C LEU A 26 -4.56 -5.26 -2.13
N GLU A 27 -5.26 -4.62 -3.08
CA GLU A 27 -5.51 -5.17 -4.41
C GLU A 27 -4.19 -5.42 -5.15
N MET A 28 -3.25 -4.46 -5.11
CA MET A 28 -1.91 -4.61 -5.69
C MET A 28 -1.11 -5.74 -5.06
N PHE A 29 -1.15 -5.89 -3.73
CA PHE A 29 -0.50 -7.01 -3.05
C PHE A 29 -1.07 -8.36 -3.50
N ARG A 30 -2.38 -8.43 -3.72
CA ARG A 30 -3.02 -9.66 -4.23
C ARG A 30 -2.58 -9.98 -5.65
N GLU A 31 -2.45 -8.98 -6.53
CA GLU A 31 -1.91 -9.17 -7.88
C GLU A 31 -0.43 -9.60 -7.87
N MET A 32 0.38 -9.08 -6.94
CA MET A 32 1.76 -9.50 -6.72
C MET A 32 1.84 -11.01 -6.41
N GLN A 33 0.97 -11.50 -5.52
CA GLN A 33 0.88 -12.92 -5.19
C GLN A 33 0.46 -13.77 -6.40
N TYR A 34 -0.51 -13.31 -7.21
CA TYR A 34 -0.90 -14.00 -8.45
C TYR A 34 0.20 -14.03 -9.50
N SER A 35 1.09 -13.04 -9.48
CA SER A 35 2.26 -12.97 -10.36
C SER A 35 3.43 -13.84 -9.87
N ASN A 36 3.23 -14.62 -8.79
CA ASN A 36 4.23 -15.47 -8.15
C ASN A 36 5.49 -14.68 -7.70
N VAL A 37 5.32 -13.40 -7.37
CA VAL A 37 6.37 -12.53 -6.86
C VAL A 37 6.29 -12.52 -5.33
N SER A 38 7.40 -12.86 -4.67
CA SER A 38 7.46 -12.86 -3.21
C SER A 38 7.51 -11.44 -2.66
N ALA A 39 6.63 -11.14 -1.71
CA ALA A 39 6.67 -9.91 -0.95
C ALA A 39 7.87 -9.90 -0.01
N ASP A 40 8.52 -8.74 0.11
CA ASP A 40 9.62 -8.53 1.04
C ASP A 40 9.08 -8.04 2.41
N GLU A 41 9.94 -7.97 3.42
CA GLU A 41 9.58 -7.49 4.76
C GLU A 41 8.94 -6.09 4.69
N PHE A 42 9.51 -5.21 3.86
CA PHE A 42 8.98 -3.86 3.64
C PHE A 42 7.57 -3.88 3.06
N THR A 43 7.32 -4.71 2.04
CA THR A 43 6.00 -4.85 1.43
C THR A 43 4.97 -5.33 2.45
N MET A 44 5.35 -6.28 3.30
CA MET A 44 4.49 -6.84 4.35
C MET A 44 4.11 -5.79 5.39
N VAL A 45 5.04 -4.93 5.82
CA VAL A 45 4.75 -3.82 6.75
C VAL A 45 3.75 -2.84 6.15
N SER A 46 3.92 -2.44 4.89
CA SER A 46 2.98 -1.54 4.20
C SER A 46 1.59 -2.18 4.06
N VAL A 47 1.51 -3.47 3.76
CA VAL A 47 0.24 -4.22 3.66
C VAL A 47 -0.46 -4.37 5.01
N ILE A 48 0.27 -4.62 6.10
CA ILE A 48 -0.29 -4.69 7.46
C ILE A 48 -0.87 -3.33 7.85
N THR A 49 -0.16 -2.25 7.55
CA THR A 49 -0.61 -0.87 7.79
C THR A 49 -1.88 -0.58 7.00
N ALA A 50 -1.90 -0.92 5.71
CA ALA A 50 -3.09 -0.81 4.86
C ALA A 50 -4.28 -1.62 5.41
N CYS A 51 -4.05 -2.84 5.88
CA CYS A 51 -5.08 -3.68 6.50
C CYS A 51 -5.64 -3.06 7.78
N ALA A 52 -4.78 -2.51 8.64
CA ALA A 52 -5.20 -1.86 9.87
C ALA A 52 -6.04 -0.61 9.55
N ALA A 53 -5.58 0.23 8.64
CA ALA A 53 -6.27 1.45 8.22
C ALA A 53 -7.59 1.15 7.48
N ALA A 54 -7.63 0.11 6.63
CA ALA A 54 -8.83 -0.35 5.93
C ALA A 54 -9.90 -0.93 6.89
N ARG A 55 -9.48 -1.55 8.01
CA ARG A 55 -10.41 -2.02 9.06
C ARG A 55 -10.93 -0.88 9.92
N CYS A 56 -10.09 0.12 10.21
CA CYS A 56 -10.51 1.31 10.96
C CYS A 56 -11.46 2.21 10.17
N THR A 57 -11.42 2.17 8.83
CA THR A 57 -12.33 2.93 7.95
C THR A 57 -13.71 2.28 7.78
N GLY A 58 -14.01 1.21 8.53
CA GLY A 58 -15.31 0.54 8.56
C GLY A 58 -16.48 1.39 9.08
N ASP A 59 -16.23 2.55 9.70
CA ASP A 59 -17.30 3.48 10.05
C ASP A 59 -16.75 4.90 10.28
N GLY A 60 -17.26 5.88 9.54
CA GLY A 60 -17.14 7.30 9.87
C GLY A 60 -15.78 7.99 9.68
N ARG A 61 -15.63 8.61 8.51
CA ARG A 61 -14.82 9.82 8.24
C ARG A 61 -13.33 9.63 7.93
N MET A 62 -13.05 9.76 6.63
CA MET A 62 -11.97 10.56 6.02
C MET A 62 -10.80 10.90 6.95
N GLY A 63 -9.74 10.09 6.89
CA GLY A 63 -8.38 10.56 7.16
C GLY A 63 -7.84 11.32 5.96
N GLU A 64 -8.49 12.43 5.60
CA GLU A 64 -7.85 13.46 4.79
C GLU A 64 -6.75 14.09 5.65
N GLY A 65 -5.49 14.02 5.19
CA GLY A 65 -4.41 14.84 5.73
C GLY A 65 -3.29 14.07 6.44
N LEU A 66 -2.48 13.32 5.70
CA LEU A 66 -1.07 13.05 6.07
C LEU A 66 -0.12 13.45 4.94
N HIS A 67 -0.39 14.60 4.32
CA HIS A 67 0.63 15.41 3.66
C HIS A 67 0.87 16.67 4.49
N GLU A 68 1.29 16.52 5.75
CA GLU A 68 1.86 17.64 6.51
C GLU A 68 3.36 17.72 6.23
N GLN A 69 3.65 18.49 5.17
CA GLN A 69 4.74 19.46 5.10
C GLN A 69 6.07 19.11 5.82
N ALA A 70 6.91 18.29 5.19
CA ALA A 70 8.35 18.40 5.38
C ALA A 70 8.86 19.62 4.58
N ARG A 71 8.70 20.83 5.13
CA ARG A 71 9.42 22.07 4.78
C ARG A 71 8.99 23.20 5.72
N ASP A 72 9.66 23.28 6.87
CA ASP A 72 10.46 24.45 7.28
C ASP A 72 11.56 23.96 8.24
#